data_AF-A0AAW1LS66-F1
#
_entry.id   AF-A0AAW1LS66-F1
#
_cell.length_a   1.000
_cell.length_b   1.000
_cell.length_c   1.000
_cell.angle_alpha   90.00
_cell.angle_beta   90.00
_cell.angle_gamma   90.00
#
_symmetry.space_group_name_H-M   'P 1'
#
loop_
_entity.id
_entity.type
_entity.pdbx_description
1 polymer ?
#
loop_
_entity_poly.entity_id
_entity_poly.type
_entity_poly.pdbx_seq_one_letter_code
_entity_poly.pdbx_strand_id
1 'polypeptide(L)'
;MKKYSFLEILTNAYVLEKGAMKIDNGPQILVLITVSLLTFSTGILYAFASPAIPKLLSDYGFTIEEAAYFPILPAIVMLIMTPIYCQLIDRIGRKWTLLSAGAVQILSWLLIALARDSYLIYISRALFGMSDAGVMATIPTYVAEVTTPKVRGLYGSIIVISGFFGHFIANCLGYYLSIQLMSFVMIPVPILFIIFFSFMPETPYYFIKVGNANGAMKSLQKLRDNYQSLEAGGDISSGVAGMIVSGLFALVNPFANFICDKLGRRKSMILSSLDLSIINWFPVVGLAAYSMTFCLGLGLVPTLLLGEVFSTNIRRHGVTVTNTIVSANFCVVLKLFQLLMSAHGMWVPFLFFGLCCFIGSIGSWFIVPETKGKTLEEIQQMLKADKACQDKTMKP
;
A
#
# COMPACT_ATOMS: atom_id res chain seq x y z
N MET A 1 32.91 9.29 27.31
CA MET A 1 32.00 9.01 26.19
C MET A 1 31.80 10.29 25.39
N LYS A 2 32.33 10.39 24.18
CA LYS A 2 32.19 11.61 23.35
C LYS A 2 30.71 11.73 22.91
N LYS A 3 30.03 12.79 23.34
CA LYS A 3 28.76 13.24 22.76
C LYS A 3 29.07 13.67 21.33
N TYR A 4 28.78 12.83 20.35
CA TYR A 4 28.80 13.29 18.96
C TYR A 4 27.71 14.33 18.79
N SER A 5 28.06 15.49 18.27
CA SER A 5 27.09 16.52 17.90
C SER A 5 26.21 15.98 16.76
N PHE A 6 24.92 16.31 16.74
CA PHE A 6 24.02 15.99 15.62
C PHE A 6 24.63 16.39 14.26
N LEU A 7 25.40 17.48 14.26
CA LEU A 7 26.14 17.95 13.11
C LEU A 7 27.25 16.98 12.69
N GLU A 8 28.01 16.40 13.62
CA GLU A 8 29.09 15.44 13.29
C GLU A 8 28.54 14.13 12.70
N ILE A 9 27.38 13.67 13.15
CA ILE A 9 26.73 12.47 12.59
C ILE A 9 26.26 12.76 11.16
N LEU A 10 25.68 13.94 10.92
CA LEU A 10 25.30 14.38 9.57
C LEU A 10 26.52 14.60 8.68
N THR A 11 27.59 15.23 9.19
CA THR A 11 28.84 15.43 8.45
C THR A 11 29.48 14.10 8.08
N ASN A 12 29.51 13.13 8.99
CA ASN A 12 30.02 11.79 8.68
C ASN A 12 29.12 11.06 7.68
N ALA A 13 27.79 11.18 7.78
CA ALA A 13 26.86 10.63 6.78
C ALA A 13 26.98 11.32 5.41
N TYR A 14 27.27 12.61 5.38
CA TYR A 14 27.44 13.43 4.18
C TYR A 14 28.81 13.21 3.51
N VAL A 15 29.86 12.98 4.30
CA VAL A 15 31.19 12.58 3.81
C VAL A 15 31.12 11.19 3.16
N LEU A 16 30.33 10.26 3.70
CA LEU A 16 30.04 8.98 3.05
C LEU A 16 29.28 9.14 1.73
N GLU A 17 28.50 10.22 1.58
CA GLU A 17 27.68 10.47 0.39
C GLU A 17 28.46 11.16 -0.76
N LYS A 18 29.48 11.97 -0.42
CA LYS A 18 30.36 12.65 -1.41
C LYS A 18 31.57 11.84 -1.87
N GLY A 19 31.98 10.80 -1.14
CA GLY A 19 32.93 9.82 -1.66
C GLY A 19 32.25 8.97 -2.73
N ALA A 20 32.62 9.13 -3.99
CA ALA A 20 32.03 8.45 -5.14
C ALA A 20 32.15 6.90 -5.05
N MET A 21 31.28 6.27 -4.28
CA MET A 21 31.21 4.81 -4.09
C MET A 21 29.76 4.35 -4.12
N LYS A 22 29.46 3.33 -4.94
CA LYS A 22 28.13 2.74 -5.09
C LYS A 22 27.67 2.15 -3.75
N ILE A 23 26.48 2.55 -3.31
CA ILE A 23 25.77 1.93 -2.20
C ILE A 23 25.26 0.56 -2.68
N ASP A 24 25.62 -0.53 -2.00
CA ASP A 24 24.94 -1.82 -2.19
C ASP A 24 23.49 -1.71 -1.71
N ASN A 25 22.56 -1.92 -2.63
CA ASN A 25 21.13 -1.85 -2.34
C ASN A 25 20.58 -3.17 -1.77
N GLY A 26 21.37 -4.22 -1.65
CA GLY A 26 20.95 -5.55 -1.16
C GLY A 26 20.14 -5.51 0.15
N PRO A 27 20.64 -4.87 1.22
CA PRO A 27 19.89 -4.74 2.47
C PRO A 27 18.56 -3.98 2.32
N GLN A 28 18.53 -2.93 1.48
CA GLN A 28 17.32 -2.16 1.21
C GLN A 28 16.29 -2.97 0.42
N ILE A 29 16.74 -3.79 -0.53
CA ILE A 29 15.88 -4.70 -1.30
C ILE A 29 15.29 -5.79 -0.40
N LEU A 30 16.07 -6.33 0.55
CA LEU A 30 15.57 -7.31 1.50
C LEU A 30 14.48 -6.72 2.42
N VAL A 31 14.68 -5.49 2.90
CA VAL A 31 13.65 -4.75 3.63
C VAL A 31 12.39 -4.58 2.76
N LEU A 32 12.55 -4.22 1.49
CA LEU A 32 11.44 -4.01 0.58
C LEU A 32 10.62 -5.29 0.33
N ILE A 33 11.29 -6.41 0.06
CA ILE A 33 10.65 -7.72 -0.16
C ILE A 33 9.84 -8.13 1.07
N THR A 34 10.41 -7.94 2.26
CA THR A 34 9.71 -8.30 3.51
C THR A 34 8.50 -7.39 3.77
N VAL A 35 8.63 -6.08 3.60
CA VAL A 35 7.49 -5.14 3.73
C VAL A 35 6.39 -5.41 2.68
N SER A 36 6.78 -5.88 1.49
CA SER A 36 5.84 -6.24 0.44
C SER A 36 4.94 -7.42 0.85
N LEU A 37 5.44 -8.39 1.62
CA LEU A 37 4.62 -9.50 2.14
C LEU A 37 3.46 -9.02 3.02
N LEU A 38 3.70 -8.01 3.87
CA LEU A 38 2.64 -7.43 4.70
C LEU A 38 1.59 -6.74 3.84
N THR A 39 2.02 -5.99 2.82
CA THR A 39 1.12 -5.25 1.93
C THR A 39 0.33 -6.20 1.03
N PHE A 40 0.94 -7.29 0.58
CA PHE A 40 0.27 -8.40 -0.11
C PHE A 40 -0.82 -9.01 0.77
N SER A 41 -0.53 -9.31 2.04
CA SER A 41 -1.51 -9.82 3.01
C SER A 41 -2.67 -8.84 3.25
N THR A 42 -2.37 -7.54 3.41
CA THR A 42 -3.38 -6.48 3.47
C THR A 42 -4.28 -6.47 2.23
N GLY A 43 -3.68 -6.62 1.04
CA GLY A 43 -4.42 -6.66 -0.21
C GLY A 43 -5.41 -7.84 -0.29
N ILE A 44 -5.00 -9.00 0.22
CA ILE A 44 -5.87 -10.17 0.30
C ILE A 44 -7.07 -9.89 1.24
N LEU A 45 -6.82 -9.33 2.43
CA LEU A 45 -7.87 -9.02 3.41
C LEU A 45 -8.87 -7.97 2.93
N TYR A 46 -8.46 -7.07 2.05
CA TYR A 46 -9.35 -6.15 1.37
C TYR A 46 -10.25 -6.86 0.36
N ALA A 47 -9.65 -7.57 -0.60
CA ALA A 47 -10.37 -8.26 -1.66
C ALA A 47 -11.25 -9.42 -1.16
N PHE A 48 -10.90 -10.01 -0.01
CA PHE A 48 -11.62 -11.14 0.59
C PHE A 48 -13.14 -10.90 0.71
N ALA A 49 -13.58 -9.67 0.96
CA ALA A 49 -15.00 -9.34 1.07
C ALA A 49 -15.80 -9.69 -0.20
N SER A 50 -15.21 -9.52 -1.38
CA SER A 50 -15.89 -9.71 -2.67
C SER A 50 -16.40 -11.15 -2.88
N PRO A 51 -15.55 -12.20 -2.82
CA PRO A 51 -16.01 -13.58 -2.92
C PRO A 51 -16.65 -14.12 -1.64
N ALA A 52 -16.38 -13.50 -0.48
CA ALA A 52 -16.95 -13.94 0.79
C ALA A 52 -18.43 -13.56 0.93
N ILE A 53 -18.84 -12.36 0.49
CA ILE A 53 -20.22 -11.88 0.65
C ILE A 53 -21.27 -12.87 0.09
N PRO A 54 -21.17 -13.35 -1.17
CA PRO A 54 -22.13 -14.32 -1.70
C PRO A 54 -22.20 -15.61 -0.86
N LYS A 55 -21.05 -16.09 -0.36
CA LYS A 55 -20.94 -17.30 0.46
C LYS A 55 -21.49 -17.10 1.87
N LEU A 56 -21.35 -15.90 2.43
CA LEU A 56 -21.95 -15.54 3.71
C LEU A 56 -23.48 -15.53 3.61
N LEU A 57 -24.03 -15.04 2.49
CA LEU A 57 -25.47 -15.05 2.24
C LEU A 57 -26.00 -16.48 2.04
N SER A 58 -25.30 -17.32 1.26
CA SER A 58 -25.76 -18.68 0.94
C SER A 58 -25.54 -19.70 2.06
N ASP A 59 -24.32 -19.72 2.63
CA ASP A 59 -23.86 -20.84 3.48
C ASP A 59 -24.01 -20.54 4.97
N TYR A 60 -24.03 -19.25 5.33
CA TYR A 60 -24.11 -18.78 6.72
C TYR A 60 -25.42 -18.06 7.04
N GLY A 61 -26.33 -17.90 6.06
CA GLY A 61 -27.65 -17.32 6.26
C GLY A 61 -27.65 -15.83 6.61
N PHE A 62 -26.60 -15.08 6.25
CA PHE A 62 -26.55 -13.64 6.50
C PHE A 62 -27.66 -12.91 5.72
N THR A 63 -28.20 -11.85 6.31
CA THR A 63 -29.04 -10.89 5.57
C THR A 63 -28.19 -10.03 4.64
N ILE A 64 -28.82 -9.46 3.61
CA ILE A 64 -28.17 -8.53 2.67
C ILE A 64 -27.61 -7.32 3.42
N GLU A 65 -28.32 -6.82 4.44
CA GLU A 65 -27.87 -5.70 5.26
C GLU A 65 -26.63 -6.05 6.07
N GLU A 66 -26.62 -7.21 6.74
CA GLU A 66 -25.45 -7.70 7.50
C GLU A 66 -24.22 -7.86 6.61
N ALA A 67 -24.39 -8.43 5.41
CA ALA A 67 -23.30 -8.57 4.46
C ALA A 67 -22.80 -7.21 3.90
N ALA A 68 -23.67 -6.19 3.80
CA ALA A 68 -23.29 -4.87 3.32
C ALA A 68 -22.35 -4.12 4.29
N TYR A 69 -22.45 -4.37 5.59
CA TYR A 69 -21.53 -3.81 6.60
C TYR A 69 -20.13 -4.43 6.58
N PHE A 70 -19.99 -5.61 5.98
CA PHE A 70 -18.75 -6.37 5.94
C PHE A 70 -17.52 -5.63 5.36
N PRO A 71 -17.63 -4.92 4.22
CA PRO A 71 -16.55 -4.08 3.69
C PRO A 71 -16.43 -2.72 4.39
N ILE A 72 -17.48 -2.23 5.06
CA ILE A 72 -17.49 -0.91 5.70
C ILE A 72 -16.78 -0.93 7.06
N LEU A 73 -16.98 -1.98 7.84
CA LEU A 73 -16.47 -2.07 9.21
C LEU A 73 -14.94 -1.85 9.32
N PRO A 74 -14.08 -2.45 8.48
CA PRO A 74 -12.65 -2.16 8.49
C PRO A 74 -12.33 -0.69 8.26
N ALA A 75 -13.07 0.00 7.37
CA ALA A 75 -12.84 1.41 7.06
C ALA A 75 -13.17 2.33 8.25
N ILE A 76 -14.25 2.03 8.97
CA ILE A 76 -14.61 2.76 10.20
C ILE A 76 -13.53 2.56 11.27
N VAL A 77 -13.11 1.31 11.50
CA VAL A 77 -12.08 1.03 12.51
C VAL A 77 -10.75 1.64 12.10
N MET A 78 -10.41 1.61 10.81
CA MET A 78 -9.21 2.28 10.29
C MET A 78 -9.23 3.77 10.60
N LEU A 79 -10.33 4.47 10.32
CA LEU A 79 -10.50 5.89 10.65
C LEU A 79 -10.22 6.18 12.13
N ILE A 80 -10.77 5.36 13.03
CA ILE A 80 -10.60 5.53 14.49
C ILE A 80 -9.16 5.22 14.92
N MET A 81 -8.55 4.19 14.34
CA MET A 81 -7.22 3.69 14.75
C MET A 81 -6.07 4.46 14.12
N THR A 82 -6.24 5.11 12.96
CA THR A 82 -5.18 5.85 12.26
C THR A 82 -4.49 6.91 13.14
N PRO A 83 -5.19 7.81 13.86
CA PRO A 83 -4.54 8.78 14.75
C PRO A 83 -3.73 8.10 15.87
N ILE A 84 -4.24 7.00 16.41
CA ILE A 84 -3.59 6.23 17.49
C ILE A 84 -2.27 5.64 16.97
N TYR A 85 -2.31 5.00 15.80
CA TYR A 85 -1.12 4.44 15.17
C TYR A 85 -0.09 5.51 14.79
N CYS A 86 -0.52 6.66 14.26
CA CYS A 86 0.38 7.78 13.97
C CYS A 86 1.14 8.27 15.21
N GLN A 87 0.50 8.22 16.39
CA GLN A 87 1.18 8.52 17.65
C GLN A 87 2.06 7.37 18.16
N LEU A 88 1.64 6.13 17.92
CA LEU A 88 2.33 4.92 18.37
C LEU A 88 3.69 4.73 17.68
N ILE A 89 3.78 4.98 16.37
CA ILE A 89 5.01 4.90 15.56
C ILE A 89 6.17 5.68 16.18
N ASP A 90 5.84 6.79 16.84
CA ASP A 90 6.77 7.69 17.46
C ASP A 90 7.22 7.26 18.86
N ARG A 91 6.46 6.38 19.52
CA ARG A 91 6.75 5.87 20.86
C ARG A 91 7.47 4.53 20.83
N ILE A 92 7.01 3.59 20.00
CA ILE A 92 7.56 2.22 19.95
C ILE A 92 8.52 2.00 18.78
N GLY A 93 8.53 2.90 17.80
CA GLY A 93 9.29 2.75 16.57
C GLY A 93 8.49 2.16 15.42
N ARG A 94 9.03 2.29 14.20
CA ARG A 94 8.35 1.88 12.97
C ARG A 94 8.35 0.37 12.84
N LYS A 95 9.47 -0.29 13.15
CA LYS A 95 9.62 -1.75 13.09
C LYS A 95 8.57 -2.44 13.96
N TRP A 96 8.49 -2.05 15.23
CA TRP A 96 7.58 -2.68 16.18
C TRP A 96 6.11 -2.41 15.88
N THR A 97 5.81 -1.25 15.29
CA THR A 97 4.45 -0.94 14.81
C THR A 97 4.05 -1.85 13.64
N LEU A 98 4.96 -2.13 12.71
CA LEU A 98 4.68 -3.05 11.59
C LEU A 98 4.57 -4.51 12.06
N LEU A 99 5.41 -4.95 13.01
CA LEU A 99 5.31 -6.28 13.61
C LEU A 99 3.99 -6.48 14.36
N SER A 100 3.53 -5.47 15.11
CA SER A 100 2.23 -5.54 15.79
C SER A 100 1.07 -5.57 14.79
N ALA A 101 1.14 -4.78 13.71
CA ALA A 101 0.15 -4.83 12.65
C ALA A 101 0.08 -6.22 12.00
N GLY A 102 1.22 -6.85 11.70
CA GLY A 102 1.27 -8.23 11.18
C GLY A 102 0.67 -9.26 12.14
N ALA A 103 0.94 -9.14 13.45
CA ALA A 103 0.36 -10.02 14.46
C ALA A 103 -1.17 -9.89 14.52
N VAL A 104 -1.70 -8.68 14.40
CA VAL A 104 -3.15 -8.43 14.33
C VAL A 104 -3.76 -9.05 13.06
N GLN A 105 -3.05 -9.09 11.91
CA GLN A 105 -3.54 -9.78 10.71
C GLN A 105 -3.63 -11.30 10.89
N ILE A 106 -2.66 -11.91 11.58
CA ILE A 106 -2.70 -13.34 11.90
C ILE A 106 -3.94 -13.63 12.75
N LEU A 107 -4.19 -12.82 13.78
CA LEU A 107 -5.38 -12.97 14.62
C LEU A 107 -6.66 -12.78 13.82
N SER A 108 -6.73 -11.79 12.93
CA SER A 108 -7.85 -11.59 12.02
C SER A 108 -8.12 -12.85 11.18
N TRP A 109 -7.12 -13.39 10.51
CA TRP A 109 -7.29 -14.61 9.69
C TRP A 109 -7.65 -15.83 10.51
N LEU A 110 -7.08 -15.98 11.71
CA LEU A 110 -7.41 -17.07 12.62
C LEU A 110 -8.87 -17.03 13.04
N LEU A 111 -9.40 -15.83 13.35
CA LEU A 111 -10.82 -15.68 13.69
C LEU A 111 -11.74 -16.00 12.50
N ILE A 112 -11.37 -15.62 11.27
CA ILE A 112 -12.14 -16.00 10.07
C ILE A 112 -12.08 -17.53 9.86
N ALA A 113 -10.92 -18.14 10.04
CA ALA A 113 -10.73 -19.58 9.87
C ALA A 113 -11.56 -20.41 10.88
N LEU A 114 -11.70 -19.91 12.09
CA LEU A 114 -12.47 -20.55 13.17
C LEU A 114 -13.94 -20.11 13.22
N ALA A 115 -14.35 -19.18 12.35
CA ALA A 115 -15.68 -18.60 12.42
C ALA A 115 -16.77 -19.65 12.13
N ARG A 116 -17.66 -19.78 13.12
CA ARG A 116 -18.95 -20.49 13.01
C ARG A 116 -20.14 -19.55 13.15
N ASP A 117 -19.90 -18.37 13.71
CA ASP A 117 -20.90 -17.34 14.00
C ASP A 117 -20.54 -16.04 13.30
N SER A 118 -21.56 -15.22 13.00
CA SER A 118 -21.40 -13.94 12.30
C SER A 118 -20.52 -12.94 13.09
N TYR A 119 -20.65 -12.93 14.41
CA TYR A 119 -19.89 -12.06 15.31
C TYR A 119 -18.38 -12.24 15.20
N LEU A 120 -17.88 -13.47 15.10
CA LEU A 120 -16.44 -13.73 14.97
C LEU A 120 -15.88 -13.12 13.69
N ILE A 121 -16.66 -13.14 12.61
CA ILE A 121 -16.24 -12.55 11.35
C ILE A 121 -16.24 -11.02 11.48
N TYR A 122 -17.23 -10.38 12.10
CA TYR A 122 -17.17 -8.93 12.34
C TYR A 122 -15.98 -8.51 13.21
N ILE A 123 -15.67 -9.25 14.28
CA ILE A 123 -14.50 -8.98 15.11
C ILE A 123 -13.22 -9.08 14.26
N SER A 124 -13.11 -10.09 13.41
CA SER A 124 -11.96 -10.22 12.49
C SER A 124 -11.85 -9.02 11.55
N ARG A 125 -12.96 -8.51 11.01
CA ARG A 125 -12.99 -7.32 10.13
C ARG A 125 -12.55 -6.07 10.88
N ALA A 126 -12.94 -5.93 12.15
CA ALA A 126 -12.46 -4.85 13.01
C ALA A 126 -10.95 -4.94 13.25
N LEU A 127 -10.42 -6.12 13.57
CA LEU A 127 -8.98 -6.34 13.71
C LEU A 127 -8.21 -6.03 12.43
N PHE A 128 -8.76 -6.41 11.27
CA PHE A 128 -8.17 -6.02 10.00
C PHE A 128 -8.09 -4.50 9.85
N GLY A 129 -9.18 -3.76 10.12
CA GLY A 129 -9.16 -2.29 10.07
C GLY A 129 -8.13 -1.66 11.01
N MET A 130 -7.91 -2.26 12.19
CA MET A 130 -6.86 -1.85 13.12
C MET A 130 -5.45 -2.11 12.56
N SER A 131 -5.20 -3.30 12.01
CA SER A 131 -3.92 -3.62 11.37
C SER A 131 -3.63 -2.68 10.21
N ASP A 132 -4.65 -2.43 9.37
CA ASP A 132 -4.51 -1.61 8.18
C ASP A 132 -4.21 -0.14 8.50
N ALA A 133 -4.80 0.40 9.57
CA ALA A 133 -4.41 1.71 10.10
C ALA A 133 -2.91 1.79 10.43
N GLY A 134 -2.34 0.72 11.00
CA GLY A 134 -0.90 0.63 11.30
C GLY A 134 -0.04 0.53 10.05
N VAL A 135 -0.46 -0.27 9.07
CA VAL A 135 0.19 -0.43 7.76
C VAL A 135 0.24 0.92 7.03
N MET A 136 -0.92 1.57 6.88
CA MET A 136 -1.08 2.84 6.18
C MET A 136 -0.22 3.95 6.80
N ALA A 137 -0.19 4.04 8.13
CA ALA A 137 0.57 5.06 8.83
C ALA A 137 2.10 4.82 8.79
N THR A 138 2.52 3.55 8.80
CA THR A 138 3.93 3.20 9.07
C THR A 138 4.74 2.87 7.83
N ILE A 139 4.17 2.17 6.83
CA ILE A 139 4.94 1.71 5.66
C ILE A 139 5.57 2.87 4.89
N PRO A 140 4.84 3.94 4.49
CA PRO A 140 5.44 5.04 3.74
C PRO A 140 6.58 5.71 4.50
N THR A 141 6.40 5.89 5.81
CA THR A 141 7.40 6.47 6.71
C THR A 141 8.65 5.59 6.83
N TYR A 142 8.46 4.29 7.05
CA TYR A 142 9.54 3.33 7.19
C TYR A 142 10.37 3.23 5.91
N VAL A 143 9.71 3.10 4.76
CA VAL A 143 10.35 3.03 3.44
C VAL A 143 11.10 4.33 3.15
N ALA A 144 10.49 5.49 3.41
CA ALA A 144 11.15 6.77 3.18
C ALA A 144 12.40 6.99 4.06
N GLU A 145 12.41 6.43 5.28
CA GLU A 145 13.52 6.53 6.23
C GLU A 145 14.64 5.50 5.98
N VAL A 146 14.33 4.37 5.33
CA VAL A 146 15.29 3.30 5.02
C VAL A 146 15.91 3.43 3.63
N THR A 147 15.19 4.02 2.68
CA THR A 147 15.59 4.06 1.26
C THR A 147 16.23 5.39 0.87
N THR A 148 17.12 5.35 -0.12
CA THR A 148 17.74 6.57 -0.66
C THR A 148 16.77 7.32 -1.59
N PRO A 149 16.86 8.67 -1.68
CA PRO A 149 15.95 9.47 -2.52
C PRO A 149 15.89 9.04 -3.99
N LYS A 150 17.02 8.53 -4.54
CA LYS A 150 17.12 8.13 -5.95
C LYS A 150 16.24 6.94 -6.32
N VAL A 151 16.06 5.98 -5.41
CA VAL A 151 15.31 4.72 -5.66
C VAL A 151 13.98 4.66 -4.92
N ARG A 152 13.69 5.63 -4.06
CA ARG A 152 12.48 5.67 -3.22
C ARG A 152 11.19 5.52 -4.01
N GLY A 153 11.09 6.20 -5.16
CA GLY A 153 9.90 6.11 -6.02
C GLY A 153 9.66 4.69 -6.53
N LEU A 154 10.69 4.05 -7.07
CA LEU A 154 10.63 2.66 -7.56
C LEU A 154 10.26 1.67 -6.44
N TYR A 155 10.85 1.83 -5.27
CA TYR A 155 10.60 0.95 -4.14
C TYR A 155 9.20 1.15 -3.55
N GLY A 156 8.68 2.39 -3.52
CA GLY A 156 7.28 2.65 -3.22
C GLY A 156 6.32 1.90 -4.16
N SER A 157 6.62 1.88 -5.47
CA SER A 157 5.78 1.19 -6.47
C SER A 157 5.67 -0.30 -6.22
N ILE A 158 6.78 -0.96 -5.88
CA ILE A 158 6.83 -2.41 -5.65
C ILE A 158 5.87 -2.82 -4.52
N ILE A 159 5.79 -2.01 -3.47
CA ILE A 159 4.91 -2.25 -2.31
C ILE A 159 3.45 -2.17 -2.74
N VAL A 160 3.08 -1.12 -3.48
CA VAL A 160 1.70 -0.92 -3.97
C VAL A 160 1.30 -2.05 -4.92
N ILE A 161 2.17 -2.42 -5.86
CA ILE A 161 1.96 -3.55 -6.79
C ILE A 161 1.73 -4.85 -6.03
N SER A 162 2.50 -5.09 -4.96
CA SER A 162 2.34 -6.27 -4.12
C SER A 162 0.94 -6.34 -3.47
N GLY A 163 0.41 -5.21 -2.98
CA GLY A 163 -0.94 -5.14 -2.45
C GLY A 163 -2.04 -5.43 -3.48
N PHE A 164 -1.89 -4.94 -4.72
CA PHE A 164 -2.82 -5.25 -5.80
C PHE A 164 -2.73 -6.71 -6.26
N PHE A 165 -1.52 -7.28 -6.24
CA PHE A 165 -1.35 -8.69 -6.53
C PHE A 165 -2.03 -9.57 -5.47
N GLY A 166 -1.97 -9.17 -4.20
CA GLY A 166 -2.73 -9.80 -3.12
C GLY A 166 -4.25 -9.75 -3.36
N HIS A 167 -4.76 -8.59 -3.79
CA HIS A 167 -6.18 -8.45 -4.17
C HIS A 167 -6.59 -9.42 -5.27
N PHE A 168 -5.76 -9.54 -6.31
CA PHE A 168 -6.02 -10.44 -7.43
C PHE A 168 -6.08 -11.90 -6.97
N ILE A 169 -5.07 -12.34 -6.20
CA ILE A 169 -5.01 -13.70 -5.66
C ILE A 169 -6.22 -14.02 -4.78
N ALA A 170 -6.67 -13.08 -3.95
CA ALA A 170 -7.84 -13.27 -3.11
C ALA A 170 -9.13 -13.46 -3.89
N ASN A 171 -9.34 -12.73 -4.99
CA ASN A 171 -10.51 -12.92 -5.84
C ASN A 171 -10.46 -14.26 -6.59
N CYS A 172 -9.29 -14.68 -7.06
CA CYS A 172 -9.11 -15.98 -7.71
C CYS A 172 -9.35 -17.14 -6.75
N LEU A 173 -8.66 -17.16 -5.60
CA LEU A 173 -8.77 -18.24 -4.62
C LEU A 173 -10.12 -18.22 -3.91
N GLY A 174 -10.64 -17.03 -3.62
CA GLY A 174 -11.91 -16.85 -2.94
C GLY A 174 -13.10 -17.34 -3.76
N TYR A 175 -13.01 -17.42 -5.09
CA TYR A 175 -14.04 -18.06 -5.91
C TYR A 175 -14.13 -19.57 -5.64
N TYR A 176 -13.00 -20.27 -5.66
CA TYR A 176 -12.95 -21.74 -5.59
C TYR A 176 -12.94 -22.31 -4.17
N LEU A 177 -12.38 -21.60 -3.19
CA LEU A 177 -12.20 -22.12 -1.83
C LEU A 177 -13.35 -21.70 -0.91
N SER A 178 -13.67 -22.51 0.10
CA SER A 178 -14.55 -22.06 1.19
C SER A 178 -13.88 -20.94 2.00
N ILE A 179 -14.67 -20.12 2.70
CA ILE A 179 -14.16 -19.02 3.53
C ILE A 179 -13.11 -19.51 4.55
N GLN A 180 -13.39 -20.65 5.19
CA GLN A 180 -12.51 -21.25 6.20
C GLN A 180 -11.20 -21.75 5.57
N LEU A 181 -11.28 -22.50 4.46
CA LEU A 181 -10.09 -23.03 3.79
C LEU A 181 -9.23 -21.91 3.22
N MET A 182 -9.84 -20.89 2.62
CA MET A 182 -9.13 -19.69 2.17
C MET A 182 -8.36 -19.05 3.33
N SER A 183 -9.00 -18.90 4.49
CA SER A 183 -8.37 -18.29 5.66
C SER A 183 -7.16 -19.08 6.14
N PHE A 184 -7.24 -20.41 6.20
CA PHE A 184 -6.08 -21.25 6.55
C PHE A 184 -4.92 -21.12 5.57
N VAL A 185 -5.19 -21.02 4.27
CA VAL A 185 -4.16 -20.85 3.23
C VAL A 185 -3.49 -19.47 3.33
N MET A 186 -4.18 -18.45 3.84
CA MET A 186 -3.65 -17.09 3.94
C MET A 186 -2.85 -16.83 5.23
N ILE A 187 -3.11 -17.54 6.33
CA ILE A 187 -2.38 -17.37 7.61
C ILE A 187 -0.84 -17.44 7.48
N PRO A 188 -0.23 -18.34 6.68
CA PRO A 188 1.21 -18.40 6.52
C PRO A 188 1.85 -17.10 6.02
N VAL A 189 1.15 -16.29 5.21
CA VAL A 189 1.70 -15.07 4.61
C VAL A 189 2.13 -14.04 5.67
N PRO A 190 1.24 -13.56 6.58
CA PRO A 190 1.65 -12.65 7.64
C PRO A 190 2.58 -13.30 8.69
N ILE A 191 2.57 -14.64 8.86
CA ILE A 191 3.57 -15.34 9.69
C ILE A 191 4.97 -15.21 9.08
N LEU A 192 5.12 -15.47 7.78
CA LEU A 192 6.39 -15.30 7.07
C LEU A 192 6.87 -13.85 7.15
N PHE A 193 5.95 -12.89 7.03
CA PHE A 193 6.28 -11.48 7.28
C PHE A 193 6.88 -11.27 8.67
N ILE A 194 6.24 -11.74 9.75
CA ILE A 194 6.77 -11.56 11.12
C ILE A 194 8.16 -12.19 11.26
N ILE A 195 8.35 -13.40 10.73
CA ILE A 195 9.63 -14.13 10.82
C ILE A 195 10.73 -13.33 10.13
N PHE A 196 10.54 -12.97 8.85
CA PHE A 196 11.59 -12.29 8.08
C PHE A 196 11.79 -10.84 8.52
N PHE A 197 10.72 -10.11 8.83
CA PHE A 197 10.80 -8.71 9.23
C PHE A 197 11.40 -8.52 10.63
N SER A 198 11.34 -9.54 11.50
CA SER A 198 12.00 -9.51 12.81
C SER A 198 13.52 -9.30 12.71
N PHE A 199 14.15 -9.71 11.61
CA PHE A 199 15.59 -9.50 11.37
C PHE A 199 15.93 -8.12 10.81
N MET A 200 14.93 -7.36 10.33
CA MET A 200 15.15 -6.03 9.76
C MET A 200 15.47 -5.00 10.85
N PRO A 201 16.32 -4.00 10.56
CA PRO A 201 16.65 -2.96 11.53
C PRO A 201 15.47 -1.99 11.72
N GLU A 202 15.43 -1.36 12.90
CA GLU A 202 14.63 -0.16 13.11
C GLU A 202 15.27 1.03 12.38
N THR A 203 14.48 2.03 12.02
CA THR A 203 14.91 3.22 11.28
C THR A 203 16.00 4.00 12.02
N PRO A 204 17.04 4.52 11.33
CA PRO A 204 18.05 5.37 11.96
C PRO A 204 17.42 6.63 12.58
N TYR A 205 16.39 7.17 11.94
CA TYR A 205 15.68 8.37 12.39
C TYR A 205 15.00 8.18 13.75
N TYR A 206 14.38 7.02 13.99
CA TYR A 206 13.80 6.70 15.30
C TYR A 206 14.87 6.70 16.41
N PHE A 207 16.03 6.08 16.17
CA PHE A 207 17.10 6.07 17.17
C PHE A 207 17.66 7.47 17.47
N ILE A 208 17.77 8.32 16.46
CA ILE A 208 18.14 9.74 16.64
C ILE A 208 17.12 10.44 17.52
N LYS A 209 15.82 10.24 17.26
CA LYS A 209 14.73 10.84 18.02
C LYS A 209 14.75 10.43 19.50
N VAL A 210 15.08 9.17 19.78
CA VAL A 210 15.20 8.64 21.16
C VAL A 210 16.54 9.04 21.81
N GLY A 211 17.45 9.70 21.08
CA GLY A 211 18.77 10.12 21.58
C GLY A 211 19.81 8.99 21.61
N ASN A 212 19.57 7.87 20.94
CA ASN A 212 20.47 6.72 20.88
C ASN A 212 21.34 6.76 19.61
N ALA A 213 22.43 7.54 19.66
CA ALA A 213 23.36 7.69 18.53
C ALA A 213 24.01 6.37 18.07
N ASN A 214 24.33 5.48 19.01
CA ASN A 214 24.95 4.18 18.70
C ASN A 214 24.00 3.25 17.94
N GLY A 215 22.71 3.24 18.31
CA GLY A 215 21.67 2.49 17.60
C GLY A 215 21.43 3.03 16.19
N ALA A 216 21.43 4.35 16.04
CA ALA A 216 21.28 5.00 14.74
C ALA A 216 22.42 4.61 13.78
N MET A 217 23.67 4.62 14.27
CA MET A 217 24.84 4.23 13.47
C MET A 217 24.79 2.75 13.05
N LYS A 218 24.45 1.83 13.98
CA LYS A 218 24.32 0.40 13.67
C LYS A 218 23.22 0.11 12.66
N SER A 219 22.09 0.81 12.76
CA SER A 219 21.01 0.70 11.76
C SER A 219 21.47 1.20 10.39
N LEU A 220 22.13 2.35 10.35
CA LEU A 220 22.64 2.93 9.12
C LEU A 220 23.69 2.04 8.46
N GLN A 221 24.62 1.49 9.24
CA GLN A 221 25.59 0.47 8.83
C GLN A 221 24.88 -0.73 8.22
N LYS A 222 23.92 -1.35 8.91
CA LYS A 222 23.19 -2.50 8.36
C LYS A 222 22.43 -2.21 7.06
N LEU A 223 22.01 -0.96 6.84
CA LEU A 223 21.28 -0.53 5.63
C LEU A 223 22.20 -0.09 4.48
N ARG A 224 23.47 0.19 4.77
CA ARG A 224 24.44 0.78 3.81
C ARG A 224 25.78 0.02 3.71
N ASP A 225 26.01 -0.98 4.55
CA ASP A 225 27.24 -1.76 4.58
C ASP A 225 27.21 -2.82 3.50
N ASN A 226 27.71 -2.42 2.35
CA ASN A 226 28.57 -3.23 1.49
C ASN A 226 29.25 -2.24 0.53
N TYR A 227 30.32 -1.60 1.02
CA TYR A 227 31.21 -0.80 0.19
C TYR A 227 32.10 -1.76 -0.60
N GLN A 228 31.76 -2.03 -1.85
CA GLN A 228 32.66 -2.72 -2.78
C GLN A 228 33.29 -1.71 -3.74
N SER A 229 34.62 -1.62 -3.70
CA SER A 229 35.43 -1.17 -4.82
C SER A 229 35.57 -2.31 -5.81
N LEU A 230 34.97 -2.22 -7.00
CA LEU A 230 35.50 -2.69 -8.28
C LEU A 230 34.45 -2.61 -9.40
N GLU A 231 34.97 -2.67 -10.61
CA GLU A 231 34.45 -2.21 -11.89
C GLU A 231 33.28 -3.01 -12.48
N ALA A 232 32.64 -2.37 -13.46
CA ALA A 232 31.82 -2.93 -14.54
C ALA A 232 30.39 -3.44 -14.23
N GLY A 233 29.41 -2.72 -14.80
CA GLY A 233 28.38 -3.37 -15.64
C GLY A 233 27.02 -3.66 -15.01
N GLY A 234 26.00 -2.94 -15.49
CA GLY A 234 24.62 -3.45 -15.56
C GLY A 234 23.60 -2.75 -14.65
N ASP A 235 22.71 -1.97 -15.27
CA ASP A 235 21.49 -1.46 -14.65
C ASP A 235 20.51 -2.63 -14.37
N ILE A 236 20.69 -3.30 -13.23
CA ILE A 236 19.84 -4.44 -12.82
C ILE A 236 18.44 -3.94 -12.37
N SER A 237 18.26 -2.63 -12.13
CA SER A 237 17.02 -2.08 -11.58
C SER A 237 15.83 -2.04 -12.55
N SER A 238 16.08 -1.92 -13.86
CA SER A 238 15.03 -1.95 -14.89
C SER A 238 14.61 -3.38 -15.26
N GLY A 239 15.56 -4.33 -15.22
CA GLY A 239 15.34 -5.73 -15.56
C GLY A 239 14.45 -6.47 -14.56
N VAL A 240 14.65 -6.27 -13.25
CA VAL A 240 13.85 -6.94 -12.21
C VAL A 240 12.41 -6.39 -12.17
N ALA A 241 12.24 -5.08 -12.33
CA ALA A 241 10.92 -4.46 -12.43
C ALA A 241 10.16 -4.92 -13.70
N GLY A 242 10.88 -5.04 -14.83
CA GLY A 242 10.36 -5.63 -16.07
C GLY A 242 9.98 -7.10 -15.91
N MET A 243 10.80 -7.92 -15.23
CA MET A 243 10.53 -9.36 -14.99
C MET A 243 9.32 -9.60 -14.09
N ILE A 244 9.07 -8.76 -13.09
CA ILE A 244 7.88 -8.87 -12.24
C ILE A 244 6.62 -8.50 -13.03
N VAL A 245 6.66 -7.43 -13.83
CA VAL A 245 5.53 -6.99 -14.66
C VAL A 245 5.25 -7.97 -15.82
N SER A 246 6.29 -8.48 -16.48
CA SER A 246 6.16 -9.48 -17.55
C SER A 246 5.80 -10.87 -17.02
N GLY A 247 6.26 -11.26 -15.82
CA GLY A 247 5.83 -12.46 -15.12
C GLY A 247 4.35 -12.42 -14.72
N LEU A 248 3.84 -11.25 -14.35
CA LEU A 248 2.41 -11.01 -14.06
C LEU A 248 1.52 -11.13 -15.31
N PHE A 249 1.97 -10.60 -16.46
CA PHE A 249 1.24 -10.76 -17.73
C PHE A 249 1.31 -12.20 -18.29
N ALA A 250 2.41 -12.91 -18.04
CA ALA A 250 2.62 -14.28 -18.53
C ALA A 250 1.74 -15.34 -17.83
N LEU A 251 1.17 -15.06 -16.66
CA LEU A 251 0.32 -16.01 -15.94
C LEU A 251 -1.18 -15.87 -16.24
N VAL A 252 -1.63 -14.71 -16.72
CA VAL A 252 -3.06 -14.44 -16.96
C VAL A 252 -3.57 -15.11 -18.24
N ASN A 253 -2.75 -15.18 -19.28
CA ASN A 253 -3.15 -15.72 -20.59
C ASN A 253 -3.18 -17.27 -20.66
N PRO A 254 -2.19 -18.01 -20.12
CA PRO A 254 -2.21 -19.48 -20.13
C PRO A 254 -3.30 -20.06 -19.21
N PHE A 255 -3.62 -19.39 -18.10
CA PHE A 255 -4.63 -19.86 -17.15
C PHE A 255 -6.06 -19.66 -17.66
N ALA A 256 -6.33 -18.56 -18.38
CA ALA A 256 -7.58 -18.34 -19.09
C ALA A 256 -7.78 -19.36 -20.24
N ASN A 257 -6.73 -19.65 -21.00
CA ASN A 257 -6.76 -20.67 -22.04
C ASN A 257 -6.92 -22.09 -21.48
N PHE A 258 -6.30 -22.41 -20.33
CA PHE A 258 -6.46 -23.70 -19.65
C PHE A 258 -7.88 -23.93 -19.13
N ILE A 259 -8.57 -22.87 -18.68
CA ILE A 259 -9.98 -22.94 -18.27
C ILE A 259 -10.90 -23.07 -19.51
N CYS A 260 -10.58 -22.36 -20.60
CA CYS A 260 -11.30 -22.51 -21.88
C CYS A 260 -11.16 -23.91 -22.50
N ASP A 261 -9.99 -24.54 -22.39
CA ASP A 261 -9.75 -25.87 -22.95
C ASP A 261 -10.42 -27.00 -22.15
N LYS A 262 -10.71 -26.79 -20.85
CA LYS A 262 -11.41 -27.78 -20.00
C LYS A 262 -12.94 -27.76 -20.13
N LEU A 263 -13.52 -26.71 -20.74
CA LEU A 263 -14.95 -26.58 -21.02
C LEU A 263 -15.22 -27.02 -22.47
N GLY A 264 -15.60 -28.28 -22.65
CA GLY A 264 -15.72 -28.94 -23.96
C GLY A 264 -16.47 -28.15 -25.05
N ARG A 265 -15.86 -28.09 -26.24
CA ARG A 265 -16.22 -27.32 -27.44
C ARG A 265 -17.62 -27.55 -28.04
N ARG A 266 -18.41 -28.52 -27.57
CA ARG A 266 -19.74 -28.82 -28.15
C ARG A 266 -20.88 -28.00 -27.54
N LYS A 267 -20.73 -27.49 -26.30
CA LYS A 267 -21.70 -26.58 -25.66
C LYS A 267 -21.44 -25.10 -25.97
N SER A 268 -20.23 -24.77 -26.43
CA SER A 268 -19.84 -23.40 -26.83
C SER A 268 -20.45 -22.98 -28.17
N MET A 269 -20.68 -23.92 -29.10
CA MET A 269 -21.09 -23.59 -30.48
C MET A 269 -22.60 -23.35 -30.67
N ILE A 270 -23.44 -23.62 -29.66
CA ILE A 270 -24.90 -23.35 -29.72
C ILE A 270 -25.25 -22.04 -28.98
N LEU A 271 -24.31 -21.50 -28.19
CA LEU A 271 -24.49 -20.26 -27.41
C LEU A 271 -23.99 -19.00 -28.16
N SER A 272 -23.79 -19.09 -29.48
CA SER A 272 -23.23 -18.04 -30.33
C SER A 272 -24.22 -17.54 -31.39
N SER A 273 -25.53 -17.56 -31.11
CA SER A 273 -26.57 -17.07 -32.03
C SER A 273 -27.30 -15.80 -31.55
N LEU A 274 -26.87 -15.16 -30.45
CA LEU A 274 -27.26 -13.79 -30.10
C LEU A 274 -26.02 -13.00 -29.68
N ASP A 275 -25.54 -12.15 -30.58
CA ASP A 275 -24.27 -11.47 -30.47
C ASP A 275 -24.38 -10.21 -29.58
N LEU A 276 -24.12 -10.38 -28.28
CA LEU A 276 -23.94 -9.31 -27.27
C LEU A 276 -22.56 -9.42 -26.57
N SER A 277 -21.70 -10.33 -27.03
CA SER A 277 -20.45 -10.70 -26.38
C SER A 277 -19.42 -9.56 -26.34
N ILE A 278 -19.37 -8.71 -27.38
CA ILE A 278 -18.45 -7.57 -27.48
C ILE A 278 -18.73 -6.51 -26.40
N ILE A 279 -19.98 -6.36 -25.96
CA ILE A 279 -20.38 -5.37 -24.93
C ILE A 279 -19.95 -5.82 -23.52
N ASN A 280 -19.88 -7.13 -23.27
CA ASN A 280 -19.55 -7.67 -21.93
C ASN A 280 -18.07 -7.51 -21.54
N TRP A 281 -17.15 -7.46 -22.52
CA TRP A 281 -15.72 -7.27 -22.23
C TRP A 281 -15.34 -5.81 -21.97
N PHE A 282 -16.13 -4.86 -22.46
CA PHE A 282 -15.82 -3.43 -22.38
C PHE A 282 -15.67 -2.93 -20.93
N PRO A 283 -16.57 -3.24 -19.98
CA PRO A 283 -16.40 -2.86 -18.58
C PRO A 283 -15.18 -3.51 -17.91
N VAL A 284 -14.86 -4.75 -18.30
CA VAL A 284 -13.72 -5.50 -17.75
C VAL A 284 -12.40 -4.86 -18.18
N VAL A 285 -12.26 -4.57 -19.48
CA VAL A 285 -11.08 -3.88 -20.03
C VAL A 285 -10.96 -2.47 -19.46
N GLY A 286 -12.06 -1.73 -19.34
CA GLY A 286 -12.09 -0.40 -18.74
C GLY A 286 -11.64 -0.41 -17.27
N LEU A 287 -12.11 -1.36 -16.47
CA LEU A 287 -11.71 -1.52 -15.07
C LEU A 287 -10.24 -1.92 -14.94
N ALA A 288 -9.75 -2.81 -15.82
CA ALA A 288 -8.35 -3.20 -15.85
C ALA A 288 -7.43 -2.02 -16.21
N ALA A 289 -7.79 -1.24 -17.24
CA ALA A 289 -7.06 -0.04 -17.64
C ALA A 289 -7.04 1.02 -16.52
N TYR A 290 -8.19 1.28 -15.89
CA TYR A 290 -8.28 2.17 -14.74
C TYR A 290 -7.37 1.72 -13.59
N SER A 291 -7.39 0.43 -13.27
CA SER A 291 -6.56 -0.13 -12.20
C SER A 291 -5.06 0.06 -12.49
N MET A 292 -4.63 -0.12 -13.74
CA MET A 292 -3.24 0.12 -14.15
C MET A 292 -2.85 1.60 -14.03
N THR A 293 -3.69 2.52 -14.53
CA THR A 293 -3.43 3.96 -14.42
C THR A 293 -3.40 4.42 -12.96
N PHE A 294 -4.28 3.86 -12.12
CA PHE A 294 -4.30 4.14 -10.68
C PHE A 294 -3.00 3.70 -10.00
N CYS A 295 -2.50 2.49 -10.28
CA CYS A 295 -1.25 1.98 -9.73
C CYS A 295 -0.03 2.87 -10.06
N LEU A 296 0.02 3.42 -11.28
CA LEU A 296 1.14 4.24 -11.74
C LEU A 296 1.07 5.69 -11.26
N GLY A 297 -0.13 6.23 -11.06
CA GLY A 297 -0.36 7.62 -10.67
C GLY A 297 -0.81 7.77 -9.22
N LEU A 298 -2.12 7.81 -9.01
CA LEU A 298 -2.76 8.18 -7.74
C LEU A 298 -2.51 7.21 -6.58
N GLY A 299 -2.18 5.95 -6.84
CA GLY A 299 -1.81 4.99 -5.79
C GLY A 299 -0.44 5.25 -5.18
N LEU A 300 0.50 5.77 -5.98
CA LEU A 300 1.90 5.91 -5.61
C LEU A 300 2.27 7.35 -5.22
N VAL A 301 1.86 8.33 -6.02
CA VAL A 301 2.35 9.71 -5.88
C VAL A 301 1.95 10.35 -4.55
N PRO A 302 0.68 10.29 -4.09
CA PRO A 302 0.28 10.89 -2.82
C PRO A 302 0.94 10.23 -1.60
N THR A 303 1.13 8.90 -1.63
CA THR A 303 1.74 8.16 -0.52
C THR A 303 3.23 8.50 -0.36
N LEU A 304 3.93 8.74 -1.47
CA LEU A 304 5.31 9.24 -1.47
C LEU A 304 5.39 10.72 -1.06
N LEU A 305 4.51 11.58 -1.59
CA LEU A 305 4.46 13.01 -1.25
C LEU A 305 4.25 13.23 0.25
N LEU A 306 3.47 12.38 0.91
CA LEU A 306 3.28 12.43 2.37
C LEU A 306 4.62 12.33 3.12
N GLY A 307 5.57 11.58 2.58
CA GLY A 307 6.93 11.48 3.12
C GLY A 307 7.83 12.65 2.75
N GLU A 308 7.57 13.39 1.67
CA GLU A 308 8.52 14.34 1.08
C GLU A 308 8.17 15.81 1.34
N VAL A 309 6.90 16.13 1.57
CA VAL A 309 6.44 17.53 1.66
C VAL A 309 6.63 18.14 3.06
N PHE A 310 6.57 17.33 4.12
CA PHE A 310 6.58 17.86 5.48
C PHE A 310 7.98 18.04 6.07
N SER A 311 8.25 19.22 6.63
CA SER A 311 9.49 19.50 7.37
C SER A 311 9.57 18.73 8.68
N THR A 312 10.78 18.37 9.10
CA THR A 312 11.07 17.50 10.27
C THR A 312 10.38 17.94 11.57
N ASN A 313 10.16 19.25 11.76
CA ASN A 313 9.57 19.80 12.98
C ASN A 313 8.03 19.67 13.05
N ILE A 314 7.33 19.68 11.90
CA ILE A 314 5.85 19.56 11.84
C ILE A 314 5.39 18.22 11.25
N ARG A 315 6.31 17.39 10.76
CA ARG A 315 6.02 16.14 10.06
C ARG A 315 5.05 15.23 10.79
N ARG A 316 5.23 15.08 12.11
CA ARG A 316 4.33 14.27 12.93
C ARG A 316 2.87 14.72 12.83
N HIS A 317 2.62 16.01 13.04
CA HIS A 317 1.26 16.55 13.04
C HIS A 317 0.66 16.54 11.63
N GLY A 318 1.45 16.95 10.62
CA GLY A 318 1.02 16.96 9.22
C GLY A 318 0.67 15.57 8.68
N VAL A 319 1.51 14.57 8.95
CA VAL A 319 1.27 13.18 8.55
C VAL A 319 0.04 12.60 9.26
N THR A 320 -0.12 12.88 10.55
CA THR A 320 -1.29 12.39 11.32
C THR A 320 -2.59 12.95 10.74
N VAL A 321 -2.68 14.26 10.56
CA VAL A 321 -3.89 14.92 10.02
C VAL A 321 -4.21 14.42 8.62
N THR A 322 -3.20 14.34 7.75
CA THR A 322 -3.39 13.88 6.37
C THR A 322 -3.88 12.43 6.32
N ASN A 323 -3.26 11.54 7.10
CA ASN A 323 -3.67 10.14 7.18
C ASN A 323 -5.09 9.99 7.73
N THR A 324 -5.48 10.77 8.76
CA THR A 324 -6.86 10.75 9.25
C THR A 324 -7.86 11.21 8.19
N ILE A 325 -7.54 12.24 7.41
CA ILE A 325 -8.37 12.71 6.30
C ILE A 325 -8.49 11.64 5.22
N VAL A 326 -7.40 10.94 4.88
CA VAL A 326 -7.41 9.83 3.92
C VAL A 326 -8.33 8.70 4.42
N SER A 327 -8.20 8.29 5.68
CA SER A 327 -9.05 7.24 6.25
C SER A 327 -10.52 7.65 6.32
N ALA A 328 -10.81 8.93 6.59
CA ALA A 328 -12.18 9.45 6.59
C ALA A 328 -12.78 9.41 5.18
N ASN A 329 -12.03 9.90 4.17
CA ASN A 329 -12.45 9.85 2.78
C ASN A 329 -12.69 8.41 2.32
N PHE A 330 -11.83 7.46 2.70
CA PHE A 330 -12.01 6.05 2.36
C PHE A 330 -13.35 5.49 2.89
N CYS A 331 -13.68 5.78 4.15
CA CYS A 331 -14.97 5.39 4.74
C CYS A 331 -16.16 6.05 4.03
N VAL A 332 -16.08 7.35 3.72
CA VAL A 332 -17.14 8.10 3.04
C VAL A 332 -17.37 7.55 1.63
N VAL A 333 -16.31 7.30 0.87
CA VAL A 333 -16.39 6.78 -0.51
C VAL A 333 -17.06 5.42 -0.55
N LEU A 334 -16.73 4.50 0.36
CA LEU A 334 -17.37 3.18 0.43
C LEU A 334 -18.87 3.29 0.69
N LYS A 335 -19.29 4.14 1.64
CA LYS A 335 -20.72 4.32 1.95
C LYS A 335 -21.46 5.05 0.83
N LEU A 336 -20.84 6.09 0.25
CA LEU A 336 -21.39 6.85 -0.86
C LEU A 336 -21.59 5.98 -2.10
N PHE A 337 -20.62 5.10 -2.41
CA PHE A 337 -20.74 4.14 -3.51
C PHE A 337 -21.94 3.21 -3.32
N GLN A 338 -22.11 2.64 -2.12
CA GLN A 338 -23.26 1.79 -1.81
C GLN A 338 -24.60 2.55 -1.93
N LEU A 339 -24.66 3.80 -1.45
CA LEU A 339 -25.86 4.64 -1.52
C LEU A 339 -26.25 4.99 -2.96
N LEU A 340 -25.28 5.37 -3.79
CA LEU A 340 -25.51 5.69 -5.20
C LEU A 340 -25.93 4.44 -5.98
N MET A 341 -25.29 3.30 -5.71
CA MET A 341 -25.62 2.03 -6.33
C MET A 341 -27.06 1.58 -6.00
N SER A 342 -27.50 1.71 -4.75
CA SER A 342 -28.85 1.28 -4.35
C SER A 342 -29.95 2.20 -4.89
N ALA A 343 -29.69 3.51 -4.99
CA ALA A 343 -30.70 4.49 -5.41
C ALA A 343 -30.88 4.57 -6.94
N HIS A 344 -29.79 4.54 -7.71
CA HIS A 344 -29.82 4.84 -9.15
C HIS A 344 -29.16 3.77 -10.02
N GLY A 345 -28.70 2.66 -9.42
CA GLY A 345 -27.99 1.59 -10.11
C GLY A 345 -26.51 1.92 -10.36
N MET A 346 -25.84 1.04 -11.10
CA MET A 346 -24.38 1.01 -11.20
C MET A 346 -23.75 2.18 -11.98
N TRP A 347 -24.46 2.79 -12.93
CA TRP A 347 -23.90 3.81 -13.82
C TRP A 347 -23.60 5.15 -13.11
N VAL A 348 -24.41 5.55 -12.11
CA VAL A 348 -24.24 6.82 -11.38
C VAL A 348 -22.94 6.87 -10.57
N PRO A 349 -22.60 5.85 -9.75
CA PRO A 349 -21.30 5.81 -9.08
C PRO A 349 -20.12 6.00 -10.04
N PHE A 350 -20.11 5.30 -11.18
CA PHE A 350 -19.00 5.39 -12.13
C PHE A 350 -18.85 6.79 -12.74
N LEU A 351 -19.95 7.45 -13.11
CA LEU A 351 -19.89 8.83 -13.60
C LEU A 351 -19.45 9.81 -12.52
N PHE A 352 -19.99 9.69 -11.30
CA PHE A 352 -19.66 10.56 -10.18
C PHE A 352 -18.17 10.48 -9.84
N PHE A 353 -17.65 9.27 -9.61
CA PHE A 353 -16.23 9.08 -9.29
C PHE A 353 -15.31 9.39 -10.48
N GLY A 354 -15.77 9.14 -11.72
CA GLY A 354 -15.05 9.53 -12.93
C GLY A 354 -14.87 11.05 -13.04
N LEU A 355 -15.92 11.83 -12.79
CA LEU A 355 -15.86 13.30 -12.76
C LEU A 355 -14.95 13.81 -11.64
N CYS A 356 -15.03 13.21 -10.44
CA CYS A 356 -14.12 13.54 -9.33
C CYS A 356 -12.65 13.29 -9.70
N CYS A 357 -12.33 12.17 -10.36
CA CYS A 357 -10.99 11.87 -10.84
C CYS A 357 -10.52 12.84 -11.94
N PHE A 358 -11.42 13.29 -12.81
CA PHE A 358 -11.11 14.26 -13.85
C PHE A 358 -10.79 15.64 -13.26
N ILE A 359 -11.64 16.13 -12.35
CA ILE A 359 -11.42 17.40 -11.63
C ILE A 359 -10.16 17.32 -10.78
N GLY A 360 -9.95 16.21 -10.08
CA GLY A 360 -8.75 15.96 -9.28
C GLY A 360 -7.47 15.95 -10.11
N SER A 361 -7.50 15.34 -11.30
CA SER A 361 -6.37 15.34 -12.23
C SER A 361 -6.02 16.76 -12.68
N ILE A 362 -7.01 17.57 -13.07
CA ILE A 362 -6.81 18.98 -13.44
C ILE A 362 -6.23 19.77 -12.27
N GLY A 363 -6.81 19.63 -11.06
CA GLY A 363 -6.31 20.31 -9.86
C GLY A 363 -4.88 19.91 -9.51
N SER A 364 -4.53 18.62 -9.67
CA SER A 364 -3.19 18.12 -9.38
C SER A 364 -2.12 18.76 -10.27
N TRP A 365 -2.46 19.06 -11.53
CA TRP A 365 -1.55 19.71 -12.48
C TRP A 365 -1.17 21.14 -12.07
N PHE A 366 -2.07 21.86 -11.39
CA PHE A 366 -1.81 23.23 -10.93
C PHE A 366 -1.23 23.31 -9.52
N ILE A 367 -1.61 22.38 -8.63
CA ILE A 367 -1.33 22.50 -7.19
C ILE A 367 -0.04 21.77 -6.79
N VAL A 368 0.29 20.65 -7.45
CA VAL A 368 1.35 19.76 -6.98
C VAL A 368 2.68 20.10 -7.66
N PRO A 369 3.70 20.59 -6.91
CA PRO A 369 5.02 20.83 -7.47
C PRO A 369 5.79 19.52 -7.69
N GLU A 370 6.70 19.52 -8.68
CA GLU A 370 7.56 18.38 -8.96
C GLU A 370 8.61 18.15 -7.86
N THR A 371 8.55 17.00 -7.18
CA THR A 371 9.44 16.61 -6.07
C THR A 371 10.55 15.64 -6.46
N LYS A 372 10.52 15.07 -7.68
CA LYS A 372 11.47 14.04 -8.11
C LYS A 372 12.93 14.48 -8.00
N GLY A 373 13.70 13.72 -7.23
CA GLY A 373 15.16 13.88 -7.11
C GLY A 373 15.61 15.10 -6.31
N LYS A 374 14.69 15.86 -5.71
CA LYS A 374 14.98 17.03 -4.89
C LYS A 374 15.14 16.66 -3.42
N THR A 375 15.97 17.42 -2.72
CA THR A 375 16.13 17.27 -1.27
C THR A 375 14.95 17.91 -0.52
N LEU A 376 14.73 17.50 0.73
CA LEU A 376 13.67 18.05 1.58
C LEU A 376 13.80 19.57 1.76
N GLU A 377 15.03 20.10 1.76
CA GLU A 377 15.33 21.52 1.93
C GLU A 377 14.99 22.32 0.66
N GLU A 378 15.32 21.79 -0.52
CA GLU A 378 14.95 22.37 -1.82
C GLU A 378 13.43 22.44 -2.00
N ILE A 379 12.71 21.38 -1.63
CA ILE A 379 11.23 21.35 -1.67
C ILE A 379 10.64 22.44 -0.76
N GLN A 380 11.20 22.63 0.44
CA GLN A 380 10.74 23.69 1.35
C GLN A 380 11.01 25.10 0.82
N GLN A 381 12.13 25.31 0.14
CA GLN A 381 12.44 26.60 -0.50
C GLN A 381 11.47 26.87 -1.65
N MET A 382 11.13 25.87 -2.47
CA MET A 382 10.11 25.99 -3.52
C MET A 382 8.74 26.34 -2.94
N LEU A 383 8.28 25.64 -1.90
CA LEU A 383 6.99 25.92 -1.26
C LEU A 383 6.93 27.33 -0.64
N LYS A 384 8.06 27.83 -0.12
CA LYS A 384 8.17 29.22 0.38
C LYS A 384 8.20 30.24 -0.76
N ALA A 385 8.88 29.94 -1.86
CA ALA A 385 8.96 30.80 -3.04
C ALA A 385 7.61 30.90 -3.76
N ASP A 386 6.86 29.80 -3.87
CA ASP A 386 5.51 29.79 -4.43
C ASP A 386 4.53 30.60 -3.58
N LYS A 387 4.60 30.51 -2.24
CA LYS A 387 3.82 31.39 -1.35
C LYS A 387 4.16 32.86 -1.55
N ALA A 388 5.46 33.19 -1.68
CA ALA A 388 5.88 34.57 -1.94
C ALA A 388 5.47 35.08 -3.33
N CYS A 389 5.28 34.19 -4.30
CA CYS A 389 4.76 34.50 -5.63
C CYS A 389 3.24 34.68 -5.62
N GLN A 390 2.50 33.82 -4.92
CA GLN A 390 1.04 33.91 -4.74
C GLN A 390 0.63 35.14 -3.91
N ASP A 391 1.39 35.51 -2.87
CA ASP A 391 1.14 36.75 -2.11
C ASP A 391 1.41 38.02 -2.92
N LYS A 392 2.23 37.93 -3.98
CA LYS A 392 2.47 39.04 -4.92
C LYS A 392 1.39 39.17 -5.98
N THR A 393 0.73 38.07 -6.37
CA THR A 393 -0.39 38.09 -7.33
C THR A 393 -1.76 38.33 -6.68
N MET A 394 -1.88 38.19 -5.35
CA MET A 394 -3.09 38.54 -4.58
C MET A 394 -3.09 39.95 -3.96
N LYS A 395 -2.05 40.77 -4.16
CA LYS A 395 -2.13 42.20 -3.87
C LYS A 395 -2.73 42.92 -5.10
N PRO A 396 -3.77 43.75 -4.90
CA PRO A 396 -4.64 44.24 -5.96
C PRO A 396 -3.94 45.10 -7.01
#